data_AF-A0A5K1DR72-F1
#
_entry.id   AF-A0A5K1DR72-F1
#
_cell.length_a   1.000
_cell.length_b   1.000
_cell.length_c   1.000
_cell.angle_alpha   90.00
_cell.angle_beta   90.00
_cell.angle_gamma   90.00
#
_symmetry.space_group_name_H-M   'P 1'
#
loop_
_entity.id
_entity.type
_entity.pdbx_description
1 polymer ?
#
loop_
_entity_poly.entity_id
_entity_poly.type
_entity_poly.pdbx_seq_one_letter_code
_entity_poly.pdbx_strand_id
1 'polypeptide(L)'
;IFKPQGIEVPDPIQTVCTRWGNDPFSLGSYSNVAVGASGDDYDILAENVGEGRLFFAGEHTTRRYPATMHGAFLSGAREAANISNYANARTSKMKVGHGLSKNLQSYASLLADLFRHPDLEFGSFSVIFRPQSTEPKSEAILRVTLGGSRKKGNSEGSKPDQQQHSKKLLFQQLQSYFNQQQQLHIYALLSRQQALELREVRGGDEVRLNYLSEKLGVKLVGRRGLGSGADSLIAAIKAERGNKISASSTTA
;
A
#
# COMPACT_ATOMS: atom_id res chain seq x y z
N ILE A 1 -53.59 -52.41 6.67
CA ILE A 1 -53.74 -51.06 7.26
C ILE A 1 -52.33 -50.53 7.51
N PHE A 2 -51.79 -49.88 6.47
CA PHE A 2 -50.53 -49.12 6.37
C PHE A 2 -49.30 -49.55 7.21
N LYS A 3 -48.47 -50.44 6.65
CA LYS A 3 -47.02 -50.43 6.93
C LYS A 3 -46.38 -49.39 6.01
N PRO A 4 -45.44 -48.55 6.47
CA PRO A 4 -44.77 -47.60 5.59
C PRO A 4 -43.98 -48.38 4.53
N GLN A 5 -44.44 -48.35 3.28
CA GLN A 5 -43.58 -48.62 2.15
C GLN A 5 -42.65 -47.42 2.02
N GLY A 6 -41.41 -47.58 2.45
CA GLY A 6 -40.44 -46.49 2.52
C GLY A 6 -39.07 -46.98 2.09
N ILE A 7 -38.33 -46.08 1.43
CA ILE A 7 -36.92 -46.26 1.07
C ILE A 7 -36.12 -46.41 2.38
N GLU A 8 -35.26 -47.42 2.45
CA GLU A 8 -34.29 -47.56 3.55
C GLU A 8 -33.26 -46.43 3.44
N VAL A 9 -33.28 -45.51 4.41
CA VAL A 9 -32.33 -44.39 4.45
C VAL A 9 -31.12 -44.86 5.26
N PRO A 10 -29.93 -45.01 4.64
CA PRO A 10 -28.74 -45.49 5.33
C PRO A 10 -28.18 -44.43 6.29
N ASP A 11 -27.32 -44.87 7.21
CA ASP A 11 -26.62 -43.98 8.14
C ASP A 11 -25.73 -42.95 7.39
N PRO A 12 -25.65 -41.70 7.90
CA PRO A 12 -24.86 -40.66 7.26
C PRO A 12 -23.36 -40.96 7.33
N ILE A 13 -22.63 -40.78 6.23
CA ILE A 13 -21.17 -40.94 6.15
C ILE A 13 -20.45 -39.90 7.02
N GLN A 14 -20.97 -38.67 7.05
CA GLN A 14 -20.43 -37.58 7.85
C GLN A 14 -21.55 -36.63 8.27
N THR A 15 -21.46 -36.12 9.49
CA THR A 15 -22.36 -35.09 10.01
C THR A 15 -21.56 -33.91 10.56
N VAL A 16 -22.05 -32.70 10.34
CA VAL A 16 -21.50 -31.46 10.90
C VAL A 16 -22.67 -30.64 11.44
N CYS A 17 -22.55 -30.18 12.68
CA CYS A 17 -23.54 -29.34 13.34
C CYS A 17 -22.90 -28.04 13.80
N THR A 18 -23.31 -26.92 13.21
CA THR A 18 -22.80 -25.58 13.56
C THR A 18 -23.47 -25.04 14.81
N ARG A 19 -22.72 -24.32 15.65
CA ARG A 19 -23.23 -23.66 16.86
C ARG A 19 -22.83 -22.18 16.86
N TRP A 20 -23.43 -21.39 15.96
CA TRP A 20 -23.10 -19.98 15.76
C TRP A 20 -23.17 -19.12 17.03
N GLY A 21 -24.13 -19.38 17.93
CA GLY A 21 -24.23 -18.67 19.20
C GLY A 21 -23.07 -18.90 20.18
N ASN A 22 -22.34 -20.02 20.04
CA ASN A 22 -21.18 -20.35 20.87
C ASN A 22 -19.84 -20.08 20.17
N ASP A 23 -19.85 -19.66 18.91
CA ASP A 23 -18.64 -19.31 18.17
C ASP A 23 -18.13 -17.95 18.66
N PRO A 24 -16.91 -17.85 19.22
CA PRO A 24 -16.38 -16.60 19.77
C PRO A 24 -16.18 -15.50 18.73
N PHE A 25 -16.16 -15.81 17.44
CA PHE A 25 -16.00 -14.83 16.36
C PHE A 25 -17.33 -14.37 15.75
N SER A 26 -18.42 -15.08 16.02
CA SER A 26 -19.74 -14.80 15.44
C SER A 26 -20.77 -14.38 16.50
N LEU A 27 -20.76 -15.05 17.67
CA LEU A 27 -21.66 -14.83 18.81
C LEU A 27 -23.17 -14.86 18.46
N GLY A 28 -23.51 -15.44 17.30
CA GLY A 28 -24.82 -15.35 16.69
C GLY A 28 -24.75 -15.64 15.19
N SER A 29 -25.91 -15.66 14.54
CA SER A 29 -25.99 -15.91 13.09
C SER A 29 -25.97 -14.61 12.28
N TYR A 30 -26.88 -13.68 12.59
CA TYR A 30 -27.06 -12.41 11.88
C TYR A 30 -28.00 -11.50 12.68
N SER A 31 -27.97 -10.20 12.39
CA SER A 31 -28.83 -9.21 13.04
C SER A 31 -30.33 -9.38 12.74
N ASN A 32 -31.18 -8.92 13.65
CA ASN A 32 -32.62 -8.73 13.43
C ASN A 32 -33.09 -7.43 14.11
N VAL A 33 -34.28 -6.95 13.73
CA VAL A 33 -34.91 -5.82 14.45
C VAL A 33 -35.63 -6.40 15.66
N ALA A 34 -35.05 -6.23 16.85
CA ALA A 34 -35.64 -6.66 18.10
C ALA A 34 -36.92 -5.86 18.44
N VAL A 35 -37.73 -6.38 19.36
CA VAL A 35 -38.89 -5.65 19.89
C VAL A 35 -38.41 -4.35 20.53
N GLY A 36 -38.95 -3.22 20.07
CA GLY A 36 -38.55 -1.89 20.52
C GLY A 36 -37.37 -1.26 19.76
N ALA A 37 -36.69 -2.03 18.91
CA ALA A 37 -35.70 -1.51 17.96
C ALA A 37 -36.38 -1.07 16.65
N SER A 38 -35.64 -0.33 15.83
CA SER A 38 -36.12 0.10 14.51
C SER A 38 -35.05 0.03 13.44
N GLY A 39 -35.42 0.32 12.19
CA GLY A 39 -34.45 0.44 11.11
C GLY A 39 -33.42 1.54 11.33
N ASP A 40 -33.73 2.54 12.15
CA ASP A 40 -32.83 3.67 12.44
C ASP A 40 -31.59 3.21 13.22
N ASP A 41 -31.69 2.11 13.99
CA ASP A 41 -30.56 1.54 14.73
C ASP A 41 -29.43 1.06 13.80
N TYR A 42 -29.78 0.58 12.60
CA TYR A 42 -28.79 0.23 11.57
C TYR A 42 -28.07 1.47 11.03
N ASP A 43 -28.78 2.59 10.91
CA ASP A 43 -28.23 3.85 10.43
C ASP A 43 -27.27 4.42 11.48
N ILE A 44 -27.63 4.34 12.77
CA ILE A 44 -26.75 4.68 13.91
C ILE A 44 -25.49 3.80 13.92
N LEU A 45 -25.64 2.48 13.77
CA LEU A 45 -24.50 1.56 13.72
C LEU A 45 -23.57 1.81 12.52
N ALA A 46 -24.06 2.46 11.46
CA ALA A 46 -23.25 2.83 10.30
C ALA A 46 -22.51 4.16 10.47
N GLU A 47 -22.78 4.94 11.52
CA GLU A 47 -22.15 6.23 11.74
C GLU A 47 -20.64 6.09 12.03
N ASN A 48 -19.83 6.96 11.43
CA ASN A 48 -18.40 7.00 11.71
C ASN A 48 -18.11 7.82 12.97
N VAL A 49 -17.00 7.48 13.66
CA VAL A 49 -16.61 8.12 14.92
C VAL A 49 -15.24 8.81 14.78
N GLY A 50 -15.04 9.87 15.57
CA GLY A 50 -13.76 10.56 15.69
C GLY A 50 -13.37 11.31 14.42
N GLU A 51 -14.34 11.96 13.77
CA GLU A 51 -14.16 12.69 12.51
C GLU A 51 -13.66 11.79 11.35
N GLY A 52 -14.31 10.63 11.19
CA GLY A 52 -13.96 9.65 10.17
C GLY A 52 -12.61 8.96 10.42
N ARG A 53 -12.34 8.59 11.67
CA ARG A 53 -11.19 7.75 12.05
C ARG A 53 -11.57 6.29 12.25
N LEU A 54 -12.80 6.05 12.72
CA LEU A 54 -13.36 4.72 12.89
C LEU A 54 -14.64 4.62 12.06
N PHE A 55 -14.76 3.54 11.28
CA PHE A 55 -15.89 3.26 10.40
C PHE A 55 -16.40 1.86 10.67
N PHE A 56 -17.71 1.67 10.52
CA PHE A 56 -18.37 0.39 10.76
C PHE A 56 -19.03 -0.11 9.48
N ALA A 57 -18.71 -1.35 9.12
CA ALA A 57 -19.29 -2.07 8.00
C ALA A 57 -19.69 -3.47 8.46
N GLY A 58 -20.59 -4.11 7.72
CA GLY A 58 -21.15 -5.41 8.08
C GLY A 58 -22.64 -5.47 7.78
N GLU A 59 -23.21 -6.67 7.89
CA GLU A 59 -24.64 -6.89 7.64
C GLU A 59 -25.53 -6.08 8.61
N HIS A 60 -25.04 -5.87 9.83
CA HIS A 60 -25.69 -5.10 10.90
C HIS A 60 -25.58 -3.57 10.73
N THR A 61 -25.00 -3.08 9.62
CA THR A 61 -24.83 -1.64 9.36
C THR A 61 -25.61 -1.18 8.12
N THR A 62 -26.51 -2.01 7.58
CA THR A 62 -27.29 -1.67 6.39
C THR A 62 -28.77 -1.92 6.59
N ARG A 63 -29.54 -0.83 6.65
CA ARG A 63 -30.99 -0.88 6.82
C ARG A 63 -31.73 -1.56 5.67
N ARG A 64 -31.24 -1.39 4.43
CA ARG A 64 -31.94 -1.88 3.23
C ARG A 64 -31.80 -3.39 3.01
N TYR A 65 -30.67 -3.95 3.44
CA TYR A 65 -30.32 -5.35 3.18
C TYR A 65 -29.70 -6.03 4.41
N PRO A 66 -30.32 -5.96 5.61
CA PRO A 66 -29.77 -6.52 6.83
C PRO A 66 -29.72 -8.06 6.76
N ALA A 67 -28.86 -8.69 7.57
CA ALA A 67 -28.76 -10.15 7.65
C ALA A 67 -28.47 -10.88 6.32
N THR A 68 -27.86 -10.19 5.34
CA THR A 68 -27.53 -10.77 4.03
C THR A 68 -26.07 -10.56 3.66
N MET A 69 -25.54 -11.51 2.87
CA MET A 69 -24.18 -11.43 2.33
C MET A 69 -23.99 -10.23 1.37
N HIS A 70 -24.98 -9.93 0.52
CA HIS A 70 -24.89 -8.77 -0.37
C HIS A 70 -24.99 -7.44 0.39
N GLY A 71 -25.77 -7.38 1.47
CA GLY A 71 -25.79 -6.23 2.38
C GLY A 71 -24.43 -5.96 3.02
N ALA A 72 -23.77 -7.01 3.53
CA ALA A 72 -22.41 -6.90 4.06
C ALA A 72 -21.43 -6.38 2.99
N PHE A 73 -21.46 -6.92 1.77
CA PHE A 73 -20.62 -6.45 0.67
C PHE A 73 -20.85 -4.97 0.34
N LEU A 74 -22.11 -4.55 0.19
CA LEU A 74 -22.47 -3.17 -0.14
C LEU A 74 -22.06 -2.18 0.97
N SER A 75 -22.21 -2.58 2.24
CA SER A 75 -21.75 -1.77 3.38
C SER A 75 -20.23 -1.59 3.39
N GLY A 76 -19.46 -2.62 3.01
CA GLY A 76 -18.02 -2.53 2.87
C GLY A 76 -17.60 -1.57 1.75
N ALA A 77 -18.28 -1.61 0.60
CA ALA A 77 -18.04 -0.66 -0.48
C ALA A 77 -18.38 0.79 -0.08
N ARG A 78 -19.47 0.98 0.66
CA ARG A 78 -19.88 2.27 1.23
C ARG A 78 -18.77 2.84 2.13
N GLU A 79 -18.28 2.06 3.09
CA GLU A 79 -17.25 2.56 4.01
C GLU A 79 -15.89 2.76 3.34
N ALA A 80 -15.53 1.95 2.35
CA ALA A 80 -14.32 2.18 1.56
C ALA A 80 -14.35 3.55 0.85
N ALA A 81 -15.51 3.92 0.28
CA ALA A 81 -15.69 5.24 -0.33
C ALA A 81 -15.63 6.37 0.72
N ASN A 82 -16.28 6.18 1.88
CA ASN A 82 -16.23 7.14 2.99
C ASN A 82 -14.79 7.35 3.48
N ILE A 83 -14.04 6.28 3.74
CA ILE A 83 -12.63 6.34 4.16
C ILE A 83 -11.80 7.15 3.16
N SER A 84 -11.97 6.90 1.85
CA SER A 84 -11.28 7.65 0.80
C SER A 84 -11.61 9.14 0.86
N ASN A 85 -12.90 9.49 0.99
CA ASN A 85 -13.36 10.88 1.08
C ASN A 85 -12.79 11.59 2.32
N TYR A 86 -12.87 10.96 3.49
CA TYR A 86 -12.31 11.50 4.73
C TYR A 86 -10.78 11.62 4.68
N ALA A 87 -10.08 10.65 4.07
CA ALA A 87 -8.65 10.73 3.87
C ALA A 87 -8.28 11.93 2.97
N ASN A 88 -9.01 12.13 1.88
CA ASN A 88 -8.83 13.28 1.00
C ASN A 88 -9.12 14.61 1.71
N ALA A 89 -10.21 14.69 2.47
CA ALA A 89 -10.56 15.88 3.24
C ALA A 89 -9.53 16.23 4.32
N ARG A 90 -8.93 15.24 5.00
CA ARG A 90 -7.82 15.48 5.92
C ARG A 90 -6.61 16.03 5.19
N THR A 91 -6.27 15.48 4.03
CA THR A 91 -5.16 16.00 3.23
C THR A 91 -5.41 17.39 2.66
N SER A 92 -6.67 17.80 2.46
CA SER A 92 -7.01 19.16 2.02
C SER A 92 -7.06 20.16 3.17
N LYS A 93 -7.59 19.80 4.35
CA LYS A 93 -7.53 20.65 5.56
C LYS A 93 -6.09 20.93 6.00
N MET A 94 -5.18 19.95 5.88
CA MET A 94 -3.75 20.17 6.12
C MET A 94 -3.11 21.16 5.13
N LYS A 95 -3.69 21.41 3.96
CA LYS A 95 -3.19 22.39 2.98
C LYS A 95 -3.55 23.84 3.34
N VAL A 96 -4.47 24.07 4.28
CA VAL A 96 -4.89 25.44 4.65
C VAL A 96 -3.96 26.06 5.72
N GLY A 97 -3.17 25.25 6.44
CA GLY A 97 -2.25 25.70 7.50
C GLY A 97 -0.77 25.85 7.10
N HIS A 98 -0.42 25.61 5.84
CA HIS A 98 0.95 25.81 5.37
C HIS A 98 0.93 26.45 4.00
N GLY A 99 1.21 27.75 3.97
CA GLY A 99 1.53 28.46 2.74
C GLY A 99 2.78 27.84 2.12
N LEU A 100 2.60 26.86 1.25
CA LEU A 100 3.48 26.47 0.15
C LEU A 100 2.60 25.79 -0.91
N SER A 101 1.99 26.69 -1.66
CA SER A 101 1.14 26.49 -2.82
C SER A 101 1.80 25.60 -3.88
N LYS A 102 0.95 24.88 -4.62
CA LYS A 102 1.17 24.27 -5.94
C LYS A 102 2.00 22.97 -5.97
N ASN A 103 1.22 21.90 -6.18
CA ASN A 103 1.40 20.92 -7.27
C ASN A 103 1.86 19.51 -6.83
N LEU A 104 0.95 18.73 -6.23
CA LEU A 104 1.16 17.35 -5.77
C LEU A 104 1.52 16.36 -6.90
N GLN A 105 1.07 16.67 -8.12
CA GLN A 105 1.47 16.00 -9.37
C GLN A 105 2.89 16.43 -9.80
N SER A 106 3.23 17.72 -9.64
CA SER A 106 4.57 18.24 -9.94
C SER A 106 5.66 17.65 -9.06
N TYR A 107 5.39 17.31 -7.80
CA TYR A 107 6.42 16.73 -6.93
C TYR A 107 6.68 15.24 -7.23
N ALA A 108 5.65 14.50 -7.67
CA ALA A 108 5.80 13.13 -8.11
C ALA A 108 6.59 13.05 -9.43
N SER A 109 6.24 13.92 -10.40
CA SER A 109 7.03 14.07 -11.62
C SER A 109 8.43 14.60 -11.31
N LEU A 110 8.58 15.54 -10.37
CA LEU A 110 9.88 16.09 -9.99
C LEU A 110 10.82 15.03 -9.43
N LEU A 111 10.39 14.21 -8.46
CA LEU A 111 11.24 13.13 -7.96
C LEU A 111 11.52 12.09 -9.05
N ALA A 112 10.55 11.75 -9.89
CA ALA A 112 10.77 10.85 -11.01
C ALA A 112 11.81 11.42 -12.01
N ASP A 113 11.76 12.72 -12.30
CA ASP A 113 12.70 13.41 -13.19
C ASP A 113 14.09 13.53 -12.56
N LEU A 114 14.17 13.86 -11.26
CA LEU A 114 15.44 13.90 -10.53
C LEU A 114 16.11 12.53 -10.54
N PHE A 115 15.37 11.46 -10.24
CA PHE A 115 15.90 10.11 -10.24
C PHE A 115 15.97 9.46 -11.63
N ARG A 116 15.77 10.22 -12.71
CA ARG A 116 16.13 9.78 -14.06
C ARG A 116 17.64 9.72 -14.25
N HIS A 117 18.37 10.59 -13.55
CA HIS A 117 19.84 10.67 -13.57
C HIS A 117 20.35 10.78 -12.12
N PRO A 118 20.33 9.70 -11.35
CA PRO A 118 20.89 9.69 -10.01
C PRO A 118 22.42 9.75 -10.03
N ASP A 119 23.00 10.23 -8.93
CA ASP A 119 24.46 10.36 -8.81
C ASP A 119 25.14 9.01 -8.50
N LEU A 120 24.38 8.08 -7.93
CA LEU A 120 24.85 6.75 -7.59
C LEU A 120 23.70 5.74 -7.69
N GLU A 121 23.95 4.58 -8.31
CA GLU A 121 23.01 3.46 -8.35
C GLU A 121 23.69 2.14 -8.02
N PHE A 122 23.00 1.30 -7.25
CA PHE A 122 23.42 -0.07 -6.95
C PHE A 122 22.20 -0.91 -6.54
N GLY A 123 21.97 -2.04 -7.21
CA GLY A 123 20.80 -2.87 -6.94
C GLY A 123 19.49 -2.10 -7.15
N SER A 124 18.59 -2.11 -6.17
CA SER A 124 17.34 -1.34 -6.15
C SER A 124 17.47 0.08 -5.58
N PHE A 125 18.69 0.51 -5.27
CA PHE A 125 18.99 1.78 -4.62
C PHE A 125 19.50 2.80 -5.64
N SER A 126 18.90 3.99 -5.64
CA SER A 126 19.40 5.16 -6.37
C SER A 126 19.58 6.31 -5.37
N VAL A 127 20.69 7.04 -5.44
CA VAL A 127 21.01 8.14 -4.52
C VAL A 127 21.28 9.42 -5.31
N ILE A 128 20.80 10.54 -4.79
CA ILE A 128 21.16 11.89 -5.24
C ILE A 128 21.74 12.65 -4.06
N PHE A 129 22.91 13.22 -4.24
CA PHE A 129 23.59 14.02 -3.22
C PHE A 129 23.17 15.49 -3.31
N ARG A 130 23.38 16.21 -2.21
CA ARG A 130 23.32 17.67 -2.26
C ARG A 130 24.34 18.22 -3.28
N PRO A 131 23.91 19.15 -4.15
CA PRO A 131 24.78 19.94 -5.02
C PRO A 131 25.98 20.53 -4.30
N GLN A 132 27.15 20.55 -4.98
CA GLN A 132 28.31 21.38 -4.61
C GLN A 132 28.89 21.14 -3.20
N SER A 133 28.46 20.07 -2.52
CA SER A 133 28.94 19.71 -1.18
C SER A 133 29.57 18.32 -1.22
N THR A 134 30.87 18.26 -0.95
CA THR A 134 31.64 17.01 -0.80
C THR A 134 31.75 16.57 0.66
N GLU A 135 31.10 17.27 1.59
CA GLU A 135 31.19 16.98 3.01
C GLU A 135 30.57 15.61 3.33
N PRO A 136 31.18 14.82 4.23
CA PRO A 136 30.68 13.49 4.59
C PRO A 136 29.30 13.55 5.29
N LYS A 137 29.00 14.65 5.98
CA LYS A 137 27.72 14.91 6.65
C LYS A 137 26.66 15.53 5.74
N SER A 138 27.00 15.83 4.49
CA SER A 138 26.06 16.44 3.56
C SER A 138 24.88 15.51 3.30
N GLU A 139 23.67 16.05 3.23
CA GLU A 139 22.45 15.26 3.06
C GLU A 139 22.32 14.72 1.64
N ALA A 140 21.75 13.53 1.55
CA ALA A 140 21.48 12.80 0.33
C ALA A 140 20.06 12.23 0.39
N ILE A 141 19.42 12.15 -0.78
CA ILE A 141 18.13 11.50 -0.95
C ILE A 141 18.38 10.14 -1.55
N LEU A 142 17.96 9.10 -0.84
CA LEU A 142 17.91 7.74 -1.34
C LEU A 142 16.51 7.40 -1.81
N ARG A 143 16.43 6.70 -2.94
CA ARG A 143 15.25 6.01 -3.45
C ARG A 143 15.52 4.51 -3.45
N VAL A 144 14.60 3.73 -2.90
CA VAL A 144 14.56 2.28 -3.02
C VAL A 144 13.37 1.88 -3.88
N THR A 145 13.60 1.05 -4.88
CA THR A 145 12.57 0.55 -5.79
C THR A 145 12.17 -0.87 -5.42
N LEU A 146 10.93 -1.05 -4.98
CA LEU A 146 10.35 -2.33 -4.60
C LEU A 146 9.38 -2.81 -5.70
N GLY A 147 9.37 -4.12 -5.98
CA GLY A 147 8.36 -4.74 -6.87
C GLY A 147 8.72 -4.85 -8.36
N GLY A 148 9.96 -4.57 -8.77
CA GLY A 148 10.41 -4.83 -10.15
C GLY A 148 10.85 -6.28 -10.37
N SER A 149 10.33 -6.95 -11.41
CA SER A 149 10.94 -8.18 -11.92
C SER A 149 12.35 -7.87 -12.39
N ARG A 150 13.37 -8.38 -11.67
CA ARG A 150 14.73 -8.38 -12.17
C ARG A 150 14.77 -9.31 -13.39
N LYS A 151 15.38 -8.87 -14.50
CA LYS A 151 15.87 -9.78 -15.55
C LYS A 151 16.78 -10.80 -14.85
N LYS A 152 16.24 -11.97 -14.56
CA LYS A 152 17.00 -13.11 -14.05
C LYS A 152 17.87 -13.56 -15.22
N GLY A 153 19.18 -13.42 -15.06
CA GLY A 153 20.13 -14.04 -15.98
C GLY A 153 19.82 -15.54 -16.10
N ASN A 154 19.97 -16.05 -17.31
CA ASN A 154 19.75 -17.44 -17.70
C ASN A 154 20.33 -18.43 -16.68
N SER A 155 19.47 -19.27 -16.09
CA SER A 155 19.80 -20.68 -15.83
C SER A 155 18.52 -21.49 -15.56
N GLU A 156 18.26 -22.37 -16.54
CA GLU A 156 17.76 -23.75 -16.45
C GLU A 156 16.47 -24.07 -15.66
N GLY A 157 15.44 -24.41 -16.44
CA GLY A 157 14.94 -25.79 -16.49
C GLY A 157 14.05 -26.28 -15.35
N SER A 158 12.73 -26.16 -15.50
CA SER A 158 11.78 -27.09 -14.87
C SER A 158 10.49 -27.17 -15.71
N LYS A 159 10.08 -28.40 -16.05
CA LYS A 159 8.95 -28.76 -16.94
C LYS A 159 7.58 -28.38 -16.35
N PRO A 160 6.53 -28.17 -17.18
CA PRO A 160 5.17 -27.94 -16.69
C PRO A 160 4.39 -29.26 -16.65
N ASP A 161 3.82 -29.60 -15.50
CA ASP A 161 2.74 -30.59 -15.41
C ASP A 161 1.38 -29.91 -15.23
N GLN A 162 0.40 -30.54 -15.85
CA GLN A 162 -0.89 -30.00 -16.26
C GLN A 162 -1.94 -29.92 -15.15
N GLN A 163 -2.86 -28.97 -15.36
CA GLN A 163 -4.30 -29.03 -15.05
C GLN A 163 -4.77 -28.91 -13.58
N GLN A 164 -4.90 -27.65 -13.15
CA GLN A 164 -6.10 -27.12 -12.46
C GLN A 164 -6.15 -25.58 -12.66
N HIS A 165 -6.59 -25.16 -13.85
CA HIS A 165 -6.85 -23.77 -14.27
C HIS A 165 -8.34 -23.47 -14.11
N SER A 166 -8.82 -22.31 -13.66
CA SER A 166 -8.54 -21.03 -14.33
C SER A 166 -8.59 -19.79 -13.43
N LYS A 167 -9.14 -19.86 -12.21
CA LYS A 167 -9.29 -18.65 -11.37
C LYS A 167 -8.04 -18.28 -10.58
N LYS A 168 -7.28 -19.27 -10.09
CA LYS A 168 -6.06 -19.04 -9.31
C LYS A 168 -4.92 -18.50 -10.19
N LEU A 169 -4.78 -19.02 -11.41
CA LEU A 169 -3.81 -18.46 -12.37
C LEU A 169 -4.24 -17.10 -12.90
N LEU A 170 -5.53 -16.85 -13.14
CA LEU A 170 -5.97 -15.52 -13.53
C LEU A 170 -5.76 -14.51 -12.41
N PHE A 171 -6.03 -14.87 -11.15
CA PHE A 171 -5.76 -13.99 -10.01
C PHE A 171 -4.26 -13.78 -9.79
N GLN A 172 -3.44 -14.82 -9.96
CA GLN A 172 -1.99 -14.73 -9.83
C GLN A 172 -1.37 -13.97 -11.02
N GLN A 173 -1.90 -14.12 -12.23
CA GLN A 173 -1.54 -13.34 -13.41
C GLN A 173 -1.98 -11.90 -13.23
N LEU A 174 -3.24 -11.63 -12.85
CA LEU A 174 -3.73 -10.28 -12.58
C LEU A 174 -2.93 -9.63 -11.46
N GLN A 175 -2.62 -10.34 -10.37
CA GLN A 175 -1.80 -9.83 -9.28
C GLN A 175 -0.35 -9.62 -9.72
N SER A 176 0.22 -10.50 -10.56
CA SER A 176 1.53 -10.28 -11.16
C SER A 176 1.52 -9.10 -12.13
N TYR A 177 0.44 -8.87 -12.88
CA TYR A 177 0.27 -7.79 -13.85
C TYR A 177 0.05 -6.46 -13.12
N PHE A 178 -0.75 -6.46 -12.06
CA PHE A 178 -0.99 -5.32 -11.17
C PHE A 178 0.29 -4.94 -10.40
N ASN A 179 1.04 -5.94 -9.91
CA ASN A 179 2.32 -5.73 -9.25
C ASN A 179 3.42 -5.29 -10.24
N GLN A 180 3.41 -5.80 -11.48
CA GLN A 180 4.31 -5.34 -12.56
C GLN A 180 4.05 -3.87 -12.93
N GLN A 181 2.81 -3.39 -12.77
CA GLN A 181 2.44 -2.00 -13.04
C GLN A 181 2.73 -1.03 -11.88
N GLN A 182 3.08 -1.51 -10.68
CA GLN A 182 3.36 -0.65 -9.52
C GLN A 182 4.74 -0.94 -8.94
N GLN A 183 5.78 -0.41 -9.59
CA GLN A 183 7.05 -0.22 -8.91
C GLN A 183 6.83 0.78 -7.77
N LEU A 184 6.96 0.29 -6.53
CA LEU A 184 6.81 1.11 -5.35
C LEU A 184 8.15 1.77 -5.04
N HIS A 185 8.17 3.10 -5.09
CA HIS A 185 9.34 3.87 -4.67
C HIS A 185 9.15 4.39 -3.24
N ILE A 186 10.08 4.01 -2.36
CA ILE A 186 10.21 4.56 -1.02
C ILE A 186 11.52 5.32 -0.91
N TYR A 187 11.56 6.29 -0.01
CA TYR A 187 12.65 7.25 0.08
C TYR A 187 13.17 7.36 1.50
N ALA A 188 14.40 7.84 1.64
CA ALA A 188 14.97 8.23 2.91
C ALA A 188 15.96 9.37 2.74
N LEU A 189 16.13 10.16 3.81
CA LEU A 189 17.25 11.06 3.96
C LEU A 189 18.37 10.35 4.70
N LEU A 190 19.59 10.50 4.21
CA LEU A 190 20.80 10.02 4.88
C LEU A 190 22.00 10.90 4.51
N SER A 191 23.10 10.73 5.21
CA SER A 191 24.33 11.46 4.89
C SER A 191 25.06 10.86 3.69
N ARG A 192 25.89 11.68 3.03
CA ARG A 192 26.77 11.25 1.94
C ARG A 192 27.63 10.06 2.36
N GLN A 193 28.18 10.08 3.56
CA GLN A 193 28.96 8.96 4.10
C GLN A 193 28.11 7.69 4.23
N GLN A 194 26.91 7.78 4.79
CA GLN A 194 26.01 6.64 4.95
C GLN A 194 25.61 6.02 3.61
N ALA A 195 25.44 6.84 2.55
CA ALA A 195 25.14 6.35 1.21
C ALA A 195 26.29 5.54 0.61
N LEU A 196 27.51 6.01 0.81
CA LEU A 196 28.72 5.33 0.35
C LEU A 196 28.95 4.04 1.13
N GLU A 197 28.76 4.04 2.45
CA GLU A 197 28.81 2.83 3.27
C GLU A 197 27.79 1.79 2.82
N LEU A 198 26.56 2.21 2.52
CA LEU A 198 25.49 1.34 2.04
C LEU A 198 25.84 0.65 0.70
N ARG A 199 26.57 1.34 -0.17
CA ARG A 199 27.05 0.78 -1.45
C ARG A 199 28.04 -0.37 -1.23
N GLU A 200 28.93 -0.23 -0.25
CA GLU A 200 29.98 -1.22 0.04
C GLU A 200 29.44 -2.48 0.74
N VAL A 201 28.20 -2.47 1.23
CA VAL A 201 27.56 -3.64 1.82
C VAL A 201 27.40 -4.73 0.76
N ARG A 202 28.05 -5.88 1.01
CA ARG A 202 27.94 -7.11 0.22
C ARG A 202 26.81 -7.99 0.76
N GLY A 203 26.22 -8.83 -0.10
CA GLY A 203 25.10 -9.71 0.27
C GLY A 203 23.75 -9.39 -0.39
N GLY A 204 23.73 -8.43 -1.33
CA GLY A 204 22.53 -8.10 -2.10
C GLY A 204 21.61 -7.09 -1.42
N ASP A 205 20.42 -6.90 -1.98
CA ASP A 205 19.52 -5.80 -1.57
C ASP A 205 18.84 -6.04 -0.23
N GLU A 206 18.55 -7.29 0.12
CA GLU A 206 17.95 -7.64 1.42
C GLU A 206 18.90 -7.29 2.57
N VAL A 207 20.19 -7.62 2.42
CA VAL A 207 21.21 -7.29 3.42
C VAL A 207 21.42 -5.77 3.51
N ARG A 208 21.35 -5.05 2.39
CA ARG A 208 21.41 -3.57 2.37
C ARG A 208 20.20 -2.93 3.03
N LEU A 209 18.99 -3.45 2.80
CA LEU A 209 17.77 -3.00 3.46
C LEU A 209 17.88 -3.18 4.97
N ASN A 210 18.33 -4.36 5.41
CA ASN A 210 18.52 -4.65 6.82
C ASN A 210 19.60 -3.74 7.46
N TYR A 211 20.71 -3.51 6.76
CA TYR A 211 21.76 -2.57 7.20
C TYR A 211 21.19 -1.15 7.40
N LEU A 212 20.35 -0.71 6.47
CA LEU A 212 19.74 0.61 6.50
C LEU A 212 18.77 0.78 7.68
N SER A 213 17.93 -0.22 7.95
CA SER A 213 16.98 -0.17 9.07
C SER A 213 17.64 -0.39 10.43
N GLU A 214 18.45 -1.44 10.57
CA GLU A 214 18.98 -1.87 11.87
C GLU A 214 20.24 -1.11 12.26
N LYS A 215 21.18 -0.92 11.32
CA LYS A 215 22.49 -0.33 11.64
C LYS A 215 22.52 1.18 11.46
N LEU A 216 21.88 1.72 10.43
CA LEU A 216 21.79 3.16 10.23
C LEU A 216 20.60 3.80 10.93
N GLY A 217 19.62 3.01 11.40
CA GLY A 217 18.41 3.52 12.05
C GLY A 217 17.53 4.38 11.14
N VAL A 218 17.71 4.27 9.82
CA VAL A 218 17.04 5.13 8.84
C VAL A 218 15.66 4.58 8.56
N LYS A 219 14.64 5.45 8.68
CA LYS A 219 13.25 5.09 8.37
C LYS A 219 12.98 5.30 6.88
N LEU A 220 12.63 4.22 6.20
CA LEU A 220 12.12 4.29 4.84
C LEU A 220 10.68 4.80 4.88
N VAL A 221 10.42 5.86 4.11
CA VAL A 221 9.13 6.54 4.10
C VAL A 221 8.61 6.65 2.67
N GLY A 222 7.30 6.66 2.53
CA GLY A 222 6.69 7.14 1.29
C GLY A 222 7.02 8.62 1.08
N ARG A 223 6.84 9.13 -0.13
CA ARG A 223 7.14 10.53 -0.50
C ARG A 223 6.66 11.60 0.50
N ARG A 224 5.50 11.39 1.15
CA ARG A 224 4.92 12.35 2.11
C ARG A 224 5.60 12.35 3.48
N GLY A 225 6.45 11.35 3.77
CA GLY A 225 7.11 11.20 5.06
C GLY A 225 8.54 11.76 5.10
N LEU A 226 9.06 12.30 3.99
CA LEU A 226 10.43 12.85 3.92
C LEU A 226 10.61 14.17 4.70
N GLY A 227 9.52 14.89 4.96
CA GLY A 227 9.53 16.13 5.76
C GLY A 227 10.19 17.33 5.06
N SER A 228 10.18 18.48 5.76
CA SER A 228 10.64 19.78 5.23
C SER A 228 12.15 19.85 4.94
N GLY A 229 12.96 19.01 5.61
CA GLY A 229 14.39 18.89 5.33
C GLY A 229 14.67 18.38 3.91
N ALA A 230 13.88 17.41 3.44
CA ALA A 230 14.01 16.90 2.08
C ALA A 230 13.54 17.92 1.04
N ASP A 231 12.49 18.69 1.34
CA ASP A 231 11.97 19.70 0.39
C ASP A 231 13.03 20.76 0.06
N SER A 232 13.81 21.17 1.06
CA SER A 232 14.93 22.11 0.88
C SER A 232 16.04 21.52 0.01
N LEU A 233 16.36 20.23 0.22
CA LEU A 233 17.34 19.51 -0.58
C LEU A 233 16.87 19.29 -2.03
N ILE A 234 15.62 18.91 -2.23
CA ILE A 234 14.99 18.75 -3.56
C ILE A 234 15.03 20.06 -4.33
N ALA A 235 14.71 21.19 -3.68
CA ALA A 235 14.77 22.51 -4.30
C ALA A 235 16.19 22.88 -4.73
N ALA A 236 17.19 22.63 -3.88
CA ALA A 236 18.60 22.86 -4.20
C ALA A 236 19.07 22.01 -5.41
N ILE A 237 18.74 20.71 -5.42
CA ILE A 237 19.06 19.79 -6.53
C ILE A 237 18.42 20.29 -7.83
N LYS A 238 17.15 20.71 -7.78
CA LYS A 238 16.44 21.22 -8.95
C LYS A 238 17.09 22.49 -9.50
N ALA A 239 17.45 23.43 -8.63
CA ALA A 239 18.10 24.68 -9.02
C ALA A 239 19.45 24.43 -9.72
N GLU A 240 20.29 23.54 -9.18
CA GLU A 240 21.57 23.20 -9.80
C GLU A 240 21.40 22.54 -11.18
N ARG A 241 20.47 21.58 -11.28
CA ARG A 241 20.23 20.85 -12.54
C ARG A 241 19.60 21.75 -13.61
N GLY A 242 18.75 22.71 -13.22
CA GLY A 242 18.24 23.75 -14.11
C GLY A 242 19.35 24.65 -14.66
N ASN A 243 20.28 25.08 -13.80
CA ASN A 243 21.41 25.92 -14.18
C ASN A 243 22.40 25.21 -15.13
N LYS A 244 22.59 23.89 -14.98
CA LYS A 244 23.42 23.09 -15.92
C LYS A 244 22.83 23.03 -17.33
N ILE A 245 21.50 23.04 -17.46
CA ILE A 245 20.79 23.02 -18.75
C ILE A 245 20.88 24.39 -19.45
N SER A 246 20.81 25.50 -18.70
CA SER A 246 20.99 26.85 -19.27
C SER A 246 22.46 27.18 -19.59
N ALA A 247 23.40 26.63 -18.82
CA ALA A 247 24.82 26.81 -19.09
C ALA A 247 25.27 26.08 -20.36
N SER A 248 24.75 24.88 -20.63
CA SER A 248 25.07 24.13 -21.86
C SER A 248 24.43 24.72 -23.13
N SER A 249 23.34 25.50 -23.01
CA SER A 249 22.72 26.20 -24.15
C SER A 249 23.36 27.55 -24.48
N THR A 250 24.30 28.04 -23.67
CA THR A 250 24.97 29.35 -23.87
C THR A 250 26.37 29.20 -24.47
N THR A 251 26.85 27.95 -24.65
CA THR A 251 28.17 27.63 -25.23
C THR A 251 28.06 26.91 -26.58
N ALA A 252 27.08 27.27 -27.41
CA ALA A 252 26.96 26.82 -28.80
C ALA A 252 26.96 28.03 -29.74
#